data_AF-A0A848UIH9-F1
#
_entry.id   AF-A0A848UIH9-F1
#
_cell.length_a   1.000
_cell.length_b   1.000
_cell.length_c   1.000
_cell.angle_alpha   90.00
_cell.angle_beta   90.00
_cell.angle_gamma   90.00
#
_symmetry.space_group_name_H-M   'P 1'
#
loop_
_entity.id
_entity.type
_entity.pdbx_description
1 polymer ?
#
loop_
_entity_poly.entity_id
_entity_poly.type
_entity_poly.pdbx_seq_one_letter_code
_entity_poly.pdbx_strand_id
1 'polypeptide(L)'
;METARREHTVDSPRRIRWRRFVVGGFIVVQLGLVVRAYEAPHREFGFHMFPEASTWSADIVRVTHDGRREPVDRSWAGYSWNQLVRTRGLSSPWRTHHADAGVTNQLAFLGEALDWVAHNTARDTETRFYEAVVTTSHNGDPPEQVILRSVERTLP
;
A
#
# COMPACT_ATOMS: atom_id res chain seq x y z
N MET A 1 17.65 8.64 -66.50
CA MET A 1 17.80 8.26 -65.08
C MET A 1 18.42 9.47 -64.39
N GLU A 2 17.58 10.46 -64.08
CA GLU A 2 18.00 11.79 -63.64
C GLU A 2 17.85 11.87 -62.13
N THR A 3 18.95 12.16 -61.46
CA THR A 3 19.10 12.17 -60.01
C THR A 3 18.33 13.34 -59.40
N ALA A 4 17.24 13.05 -58.70
CA ALA A 4 16.48 14.03 -57.93
C ALA A 4 17.37 14.65 -56.84
N ARG A 5 17.81 15.89 -57.08
CA ARG A 5 18.49 16.74 -56.10
C ARG A 5 17.49 17.08 -55.00
N ARG A 6 17.61 16.43 -53.83
CA ARG A 6 16.86 16.83 -52.62
C ARG A 6 17.31 18.23 -52.22
N GLU A 7 16.48 19.22 -52.48
CA GLU A 7 16.62 20.55 -51.91
C GLU A 7 16.43 20.45 -50.39
N HIS A 8 17.54 20.62 -49.65
CA HIS A 8 17.47 20.88 -48.22
C HIS A 8 16.83 22.26 -48.03
N THR A 9 15.52 22.29 -47.82
CA THR A 9 14.78 23.52 -47.53
C THR A 9 15.26 24.04 -46.17
N VAL A 10 16.02 25.13 -46.18
CA VAL A 10 16.51 25.76 -44.94
C VAL A 10 15.31 26.44 -44.27
N ASP A 11 14.92 25.92 -43.11
CA ASP A 11 13.81 26.45 -42.31
C ASP A 11 14.01 27.94 -42.01
N SER A 12 13.00 28.78 -42.28
CA SER A 12 13.09 30.22 -42.00
C SER A 12 13.33 30.49 -40.49
N PRO A 13 14.07 31.55 -40.11
CA PRO A 13 14.31 31.91 -38.70
C PRO A 13 13.03 32.09 -37.88
N ARG A 14 11.92 32.42 -38.53
CA ARG A 14 10.59 32.53 -37.92
C ARG A 14 9.99 31.15 -37.61
N ARG A 15 10.10 30.17 -38.51
CA ARG A 15 9.69 28.78 -38.26
C ARG A 15 10.50 28.14 -37.14
N ILE A 16 11.81 28.41 -37.08
CA ILE A 16 12.68 27.90 -36.01
C ILE A 16 12.25 28.47 -34.64
N ARG A 17 12.01 29.79 -34.56
CA ARG A 17 11.53 30.44 -33.33
C ARG A 17 10.17 29.91 -32.87
N TRP A 18 9.22 29.76 -33.81
CA TRP A 18 7.92 29.17 -33.52
C TRP A 18 8.03 27.74 -33.01
N ARG A 19 8.84 26.90 -33.66
CA ARG A 19 9.08 25.50 -33.25
C ARG A 19 9.66 25.44 -31.84
N ARG A 20 10.64 26.29 -31.52
CA ARG A 20 11.22 26.38 -30.16
C ARG A 20 10.18 26.79 -29.13
N PHE A 21 9.29 27.72 -29.48
CA PHE A 21 8.23 28.17 -28.59
C PHE A 21 7.21 27.05 -28.30
N VAL A 22 6.78 26.32 -29.35
CA VAL A 22 5.86 25.18 -29.20
C VAL A 22 6.49 24.06 -28.36
N VAL A 23 7.75 23.70 -28.65
CA VAL A 23 8.46 22.67 -27.88
C VAL A 23 8.67 23.12 -26.43
N GLY A 24 9.08 24.37 -26.22
CA GLY A 24 9.23 24.94 -24.88
C GLY A 24 7.93 24.92 -24.10
N GLY A 25 6.83 25.35 -24.72
CA GLY A 25 5.49 25.31 -24.11
C GLY A 25 5.06 23.87 -23.78
N PHE A 26 5.31 22.92 -24.67
CA PHE A 26 5.03 21.50 -24.42
C PHE A 26 5.84 20.97 -23.22
N ILE A 27 7.14 21.28 -23.13
CA ILE A 27 7.98 20.89 -21.99
C ILE A 27 7.46 21.51 -20.69
N VAL A 28 7.09 22.80 -20.71
CA VAL A 28 6.54 23.47 -19.51
C VAL A 28 5.23 22.83 -19.06
N VAL A 29 4.33 22.50 -19.99
CA VAL A 29 3.09 21.78 -19.67
C VAL A 29 3.38 20.40 -19.09
N GLN A 30 4.30 19.64 -19.69
CA GLN A 30 4.71 18.33 -19.18
C GLN A 30 5.29 18.43 -17.76
N LEU A 31 6.21 19.36 -17.51
CA LEU A 31 6.78 19.60 -16.18
C LEU A 31 5.70 20.01 -15.17
N GLY A 32 4.75 20.85 -15.57
CA GLY A 32 3.60 21.22 -14.73
C GLY A 32 2.73 20.01 -14.35
N LEU A 33 2.48 19.09 -15.29
CA LEU A 33 1.75 17.86 -15.04
C LEU A 33 2.51 16.91 -14.11
N VAL A 34 3.84 16.80 -14.26
CA VAL A 34 4.70 16.02 -13.35
C VAL A 34 4.61 16.59 -11.93
N VAL A 35 4.79 17.90 -11.75
CA VAL A 35 4.71 18.54 -10.42
C VAL A 35 3.32 18.34 -9.81
N ARG A 36 2.26 18.60 -10.58
CA ARG A 36 0.87 18.40 -10.13
C ARG A 36 0.60 16.94 -9.73
N ALA A 37 1.20 15.98 -10.42
CA ALA A 37 1.02 14.58 -10.08
C ALA A 37 1.53 14.23 -8.68
N TYR A 38 2.59 14.88 -8.18
CA TYR A 38 3.06 14.64 -6.81
C TYR A 38 2.10 15.11 -5.71
N GLU A 39 1.19 16.04 -6.03
CA GLU A 39 0.10 16.48 -5.13
C GLU A 39 -1.21 15.70 -5.34
N ALA A 40 -1.32 14.98 -6.45
CA ALA A 40 -2.50 14.18 -6.76
C ALA A 40 -2.47 12.83 -6.01
N PRO A 41 -3.62 12.31 -5.53
CA PRO A 41 -3.67 11.08 -4.74
C PRO A 41 -3.09 9.83 -5.43
N HIS A 42 -2.95 9.86 -6.76
CA HIS A 42 -2.60 8.71 -7.59
C HIS A 42 -1.27 8.86 -8.36
N ARG A 43 -0.56 10.01 -8.23
CA ARG A 43 0.75 10.29 -8.86
C ARG A 43 0.90 9.84 -10.32
N GLU A 44 -0.18 9.93 -11.11
CA GLU A 44 -0.33 9.34 -12.47
C GLU A 44 0.72 9.80 -13.50
N PHE A 45 1.35 10.96 -13.29
CA PHE A 45 2.42 11.49 -14.15
C PHE A 45 3.75 11.70 -13.42
N GLY A 46 3.90 11.21 -12.19
CA GLY A 46 5.17 11.24 -11.47
C GLY A 46 6.14 10.20 -12.05
N PHE A 47 7.46 10.48 -12.02
CA PHE A 47 8.46 9.48 -12.41
C PHE A 47 8.45 8.24 -11.49
N HIS A 48 7.84 8.36 -10.32
CA HIS A 48 7.41 7.25 -9.46
C HIS A 48 5.92 6.96 -9.71
N MET A 49 5.60 6.41 -10.87
CA MET A 49 4.24 6.07 -11.31
C MET A 49 3.59 4.93 -10.50
N PHE A 50 4.36 4.30 -9.61
CA PHE A 50 3.88 3.20 -8.80
C PHE A 50 4.25 3.39 -7.32
N PRO A 51 3.28 3.34 -6.39
CA PRO A 51 3.51 3.48 -4.95
C PRO A 51 4.17 2.23 -4.30
N GLU A 52 4.96 1.47 -5.07
CA GLU A 52 5.50 0.14 -4.77
C GLU A 52 6.43 0.03 -3.56
N ALA A 53 6.83 1.15 -2.96
CA ALA A 53 7.57 1.16 -1.70
C ALA A 53 6.70 1.48 -0.48
N SER A 54 5.37 1.27 -0.57
CA SER A 54 4.54 1.21 0.62
C SER A 54 4.74 -0.14 1.31
N THR A 55 5.16 -0.11 2.57
CA THR A 55 5.34 -1.33 3.39
C THR A 55 4.39 -1.33 4.57
N TRP A 56 4.10 -2.53 5.07
CA TRP A 56 3.27 -2.70 6.25
C TRP A 56 3.77 -3.86 7.12
N SER A 57 3.53 -3.77 8.42
CA SER A 57 3.64 -4.85 9.40
C SER A 57 2.55 -4.66 10.45
N ALA A 58 2.21 -5.72 11.19
CA ALA A 58 1.27 -5.63 12.29
C ALA A 58 1.65 -6.52 13.46
N ASP A 59 1.55 -5.94 14.65
CA ASP A 59 1.62 -6.65 15.92
C ASP A 59 0.21 -6.95 16.40
N ILE A 60 -0.11 -8.24 16.50
CA ILE A 60 -1.46 -8.70 16.83
C ILE A 60 -1.47 -9.31 18.23
N VAL A 61 -2.42 -8.87 19.04
CA VAL A 61 -2.64 -9.36 20.40
C VAL A 61 -4.07 -9.84 20.58
N ARG A 62 -4.24 -10.86 21.42
CA ARG A 62 -5.48 -11.23 22.08
C ARG A 62 -5.67 -10.31 23.27
N VAL A 63 -6.81 -9.65 23.33
CA VAL A 63 -7.28 -8.96 24.53
C VAL A 63 -8.27 -9.88 25.22
N THR A 64 -7.92 -10.35 26.40
CA THR A 64 -8.73 -11.27 27.18
C THR A 64 -9.80 -10.53 27.99
N HIS A 65 -10.78 -11.28 28.52
CA HIS A 65 -11.85 -10.69 29.33
C HIS A 65 -11.36 -10.04 30.64
N ASP A 66 -10.22 -10.48 31.19
CA ASP A 66 -9.55 -9.87 32.34
C ASP A 66 -8.62 -8.70 31.95
N GLY A 67 -8.55 -8.33 30.67
CA GLY A 67 -7.80 -7.19 30.16
C GLY A 67 -6.32 -7.47 29.88
N ARG A 68 -5.86 -8.73 29.99
CA ARG A 68 -4.50 -9.08 29.56
C ARG A 68 -4.38 -8.97 28.04
N ARG A 69 -3.18 -8.63 27.62
CA ARG A 69 -2.80 -8.49 26.21
C ARG A 69 -1.74 -9.53 25.91
N GLU A 70 -2.08 -10.51 25.09
CA GLU A 70 -1.19 -11.63 24.76
C GLU A 70 -0.95 -11.74 23.27
N PRO A 71 0.30 -11.83 22.82
CA PRO A 71 0.60 -11.86 21.40
C PRO A 71 0.15 -13.19 20.76
N VAL A 72 -0.28 -13.13 19.49
CA VAL A 72 -0.77 -14.30 18.71
C VAL A 72 0.31 -14.98 17.87
N ASP A 73 1.54 -14.47 17.91
CA ASP A 73 2.72 -15.12 17.33
C ASP A 73 3.01 -16.46 18.02
N ARG A 74 2.58 -16.59 19.27
CA ARG A 74 2.55 -17.83 20.06
C ARG A 74 1.22 -18.55 19.89
N SER A 75 1.23 -19.86 20.03
CA SER A 75 0.01 -20.65 20.03
C SER A 75 -0.84 -20.40 21.28
N TRP A 76 -2.16 -20.52 21.13
CA TRP A 76 -3.13 -20.37 22.21
C TRP A 76 -4.31 -21.33 22.00
N ALA A 77 -4.81 -21.96 23.06
CA ALA A 77 -5.96 -22.88 22.98
C ALA A 77 -5.87 -23.95 21.85
N GLY A 78 -4.65 -24.37 21.49
CA GLY A 78 -4.38 -25.31 20.39
C GLY A 78 -4.41 -24.69 18.97
N TYR A 79 -4.52 -23.38 18.86
CA TYR A 79 -4.44 -22.62 17.62
C TYR A 79 -3.10 -21.92 17.47
N SER A 80 -2.71 -21.65 16.23
CA SER A 80 -1.66 -20.68 15.91
C SER A 80 -2.09 -19.82 14.73
N TRP A 81 -1.71 -18.55 14.76
CA TRP A 81 -2.11 -17.58 13.74
C TRP A 81 -1.77 -18.05 12.33
N ASN A 82 -0.54 -18.50 12.10
CA ASN A 82 -0.04 -18.96 10.81
C ASN A 82 -0.72 -20.24 10.27
N GLN A 83 -1.39 -21.02 11.14
CA GLN A 83 -2.17 -22.18 10.73
C GLN A 83 -3.60 -21.79 10.33
N LEU A 84 -4.17 -20.80 11.01
CA LEU A 84 -5.50 -20.25 10.75
C LEU A 84 -5.50 -19.37 9.49
N VAL A 85 -4.56 -18.45 9.39
CA VAL A 85 -4.44 -17.47 8.32
C VAL A 85 -3.22 -17.82 7.47
N ARG A 86 -3.46 -18.47 6.32
CA ARG A 86 -2.37 -19.03 5.48
C ARG A 86 -2.02 -18.17 4.27
N THR A 87 -2.77 -17.10 4.03
CA THR A 87 -2.56 -16.19 2.90
C THR A 87 -1.19 -15.49 3.02
N ARG A 88 -0.52 -15.30 1.88
CA ARG A 88 0.78 -14.60 1.80
C ARG A 88 0.68 -13.21 2.44
N GLY A 89 1.70 -12.82 3.21
CA GLY A 89 1.73 -11.57 3.99
C GLY A 89 0.96 -11.66 5.31
N LEU A 90 -0.29 -12.16 5.26
CA LEU A 90 -1.15 -12.29 6.45
C LEU A 90 -0.75 -13.43 7.38
N SER A 91 -0.01 -14.44 6.94
CA SER A 91 0.41 -15.57 7.80
C SER A 91 1.56 -15.24 8.75
N SER A 92 2.27 -14.13 8.51
CA SER A 92 3.36 -13.62 9.35
C SER A 92 3.38 -12.09 9.38
N PRO A 93 2.30 -11.45 9.87
CA PRO A 93 2.10 -10.01 9.78
C PRO A 93 3.12 -9.21 10.60
N TRP A 94 3.76 -9.82 11.59
CA TRP A 94 4.86 -9.23 12.37
C TRP A 94 6.14 -8.98 11.55
N ARG A 95 6.23 -9.49 10.32
CA ARG A 95 7.31 -9.14 9.39
C ARG A 95 6.87 -7.98 8.51
N THR A 96 7.81 -7.15 8.09
CA THR A 96 7.55 -6.10 7.11
C THR A 96 7.32 -6.72 5.73
N HIS A 97 6.19 -6.36 5.11
CA HIS A 97 5.81 -6.79 3.76
C HIS A 97 5.57 -5.58 2.87
N HIS A 98 5.73 -5.77 1.56
CA HIS A 98 5.25 -4.81 0.59
C HIS A 98 3.72 -4.83 0.54
N ALA A 99 3.11 -3.66 0.40
CA ALA A 99 1.69 -3.53 0.17
C ALA A 99 1.39 -3.75 -1.32
N ASP A 100 1.58 -4.98 -1.82
CA ASP A 100 1.49 -5.34 -3.25
C ASP A 100 0.13 -4.99 -3.89
N ALA A 101 -0.94 -4.95 -3.09
CA ALA A 101 -2.29 -4.57 -3.49
C ALA A 101 -2.72 -3.18 -2.99
N GLY A 102 -1.78 -2.37 -2.48
CA GLY A 102 -2.04 -1.11 -1.78
C GLY A 102 -2.34 -1.29 -0.29
N VAL A 103 -1.97 -0.28 0.51
CA VAL A 103 -2.08 -0.30 1.98
C VAL A 103 -3.53 -0.52 2.41
N THR A 104 -4.48 0.21 1.85
CA THR A 104 -5.92 0.10 2.18
C THR A 104 -6.45 -1.32 2.05
N ASN A 105 -6.10 -2.03 0.99
CA ASN A 105 -6.54 -3.41 0.78
C ASN A 105 -5.91 -4.35 1.81
N GLN A 106 -4.62 -4.16 2.16
CA GLN A 106 -3.97 -4.97 3.17
C GLN A 106 -4.61 -4.80 4.56
N LEU A 107 -4.96 -3.56 4.93
CA LEU A 107 -5.66 -3.29 6.19
C LEU A 107 -7.06 -3.92 6.19
N ALA A 108 -7.79 -3.85 5.08
CA ALA A 108 -9.09 -4.49 4.95
C ALA A 108 -9.01 -6.01 5.08
N PHE A 109 -8.05 -6.65 4.39
CA PHE A 109 -7.84 -8.10 4.51
C PHE A 109 -7.41 -8.53 5.91
N LEU A 110 -6.56 -7.73 6.58
CA LEU A 110 -6.17 -8.00 7.96
C LEU A 110 -7.37 -7.87 8.91
N GLY A 111 -8.19 -6.83 8.76
CA GLY A 111 -9.42 -6.65 9.54
C GLY A 111 -10.35 -7.86 9.41
N GLU A 112 -10.64 -8.28 8.18
CA GLU A 112 -11.48 -9.46 7.91
C GLU A 112 -10.85 -10.74 8.49
N ALA A 113 -9.53 -10.89 8.43
CA ALA A 113 -8.85 -12.03 9.02
C ALA A 113 -8.99 -12.06 10.56
N LEU A 114 -8.92 -10.90 11.22
CA LEU A 114 -9.14 -10.79 12.67
C LEU A 114 -10.57 -11.20 13.04
N ASP A 115 -11.57 -10.72 12.29
CA ASP A 115 -12.98 -11.07 12.48
C ASP A 115 -13.24 -12.55 12.22
N TRP A 116 -12.64 -13.11 11.18
CA TRP A 116 -12.75 -14.52 10.88
C TRP A 116 -12.13 -15.36 12.00
N VAL A 117 -10.93 -15.01 12.49
CA VAL A 117 -10.32 -15.71 13.63
C VAL A 117 -11.20 -15.60 14.87
N ALA A 118 -11.80 -14.43 15.13
CA ALA A 118 -12.73 -14.23 16.23
C ALA A 118 -13.97 -15.13 16.17
N HIS A 119 -14.45 -15.51 14.99
CA HIS A 119 -15.58 -16.44 14.85
C HIS A 119 -15.17 -17.92 14.84
N ASN A 120 -13.93 -18.24 14.49
CA ASN A 120 -13.51 -19.61 14.17
C ASN A 120 -12.63 -20.28 15.22
N THR A 121 -12.31 -19.63 16.34
CA THR A 121 -11.52 -20.20 17.44
C THR A 121 -12.37 -20.57 18.65
N ALA A 122 -13.38 -21.44 18.47
CA ALA A 122 -14.36 -21.77 19.53
C ALA A 122 -13.76 -22.36 20.82
N ARG A 123 -12.55 -22.95 20.78
CA ARG A 123 -11.86 -23.47 22.00
C ARG A 123 -11.23 -22.39 22.86
N ASP A 124 -11.12 -21.16 22.36
CA ASP A 124 -10.55 -20.03 23.09
C ASP A 124 -11.65 -19.33 23.89
N THR A 125 -11.69 -19.57 25.20
CA THR A 125 -12.69 -19.00 26.12
C THR A 125 -12.15 -17.80 26.90
N GLU A 126 -10.92 -17.35 26.63
CA GLU A 126 -10.29 -16.26 27.37
C GLU A 126 -10.32 -14.95 26.59
N THR A 127 -10.20 -15.03 25.26
CA THR A 127 -10.12 -13.87 24.38
C THR A 127 -11.47 -13.20 24.21
N ARG A 128 -11.53 -11.89 24.48
CA ARG A 128 -12.65 -11.00 24.19
C ARG A 128 -12.60 -10.45 22.77
N PHE A 129 -11.44 -10.00 22.30
CA PHE A 129 -11.25 -9.56 20.91
C PHE A 129 -9.76 -9.61 20.54
N TYR A 130 -9.48 -9.53 19.24
CA TYR A 130 -8.12 -9.37 18.72
C TYR A 130 -7.88 -7.90 18.35
N GLU A 131 -6.71 -7.39 18.68
CA GLU A 131 -6.29 -6.05 18.31
C GLU A 131 -4.98 -6.13 17.52
N ALA A 132 -4.92 -5.45 16.38
CA ALA A 132 -3.72 -5.33 15.58
C ALA A 132 -3.26 -3.88 15.55
N VAL A 133 -2.02 -3.64 15.97
CA VAL A 133 -1.34 -2.36 15.74
C VAL A 133 -0.59 -2.49 14.43
N VAL A 134 -1.13 -1.87 13.38
CA VAL A 134 -0.57 -1.90 12.03
C VAL A 134 0.34 -0.71 11.86
N THR A 135 1.60 -0.96 11.50
CA THR A 135 2.54 0.08 11.09
C THR A 135 2.63 0.07 9.58
N THR A 136 2.40 1.23 8.96
CA THR A 136 2.52 1.43 7.52
C THR A 136 3.57 2.49 7.24
N SER A 137 4.34 2.34 6.17
CA SER A 137 5.31 3.35 5.75
C SER A 137 5.19 3.56 4.25
N HIS A 138 5.24 4.82 3.81
CA HIS A 138 5.13 5.20 2.41
C HIS A 138 6.39 5.94 1.97
N ASN A 139 7.23 5.34 1.12
CA ASN A 139 8.29 6.03 0.37
C ASN A 139 9.18 7.00 1.19
N GLY A 140 9.59 6.60 2.41
CA GLY A 140 10.46 7.42 3.26
C GLY A 140 9.74 8.44 4.15
N ASP A 141 8.42 8.55 4.04
CA ASP A 141 7.60 9.24 5.03
C ASP A 141 7.68 8.51 6.39
N PRO A 142 7.51 9.25 7.51
CA PRO A 142 7.42 8.64 8.82
C PRO A 142 6.35 7.54 8.86
N PRO A 143 6.59 6.44 9.58
CA PRO A 143 5.61 5.38 9.70
C PRO A 143 4.34 5.88 10.40
N GLU A 144 3.19 5.50 9.85
CA GLU A 144 1.87 5.75 10.41
C GLU A 144 1.36 4.48 11.10
N GLN A 145 0.69 4.64 12.26
CA GLN A 145 0.08 3.54 12.99
C GLN A 145 -1.44 3.59 12.89
N VAL A 146 -2.03 2.44 12.57
CA VAL A 146 -3.48 2.24 12.54
C VAL A 146 -3.83 1.06 13.45
N ILE A 147 -4.81 1.24 14.33
CA ILE A 147 -5.29 0.18 15.20
C ILE A 147 -6.52 -0.45 14.56
N LEU A 148 -6.46 -1.75 14.31
CA LEU A 148 -7.59 -2.57 13.88
C LEU A 148 -8.06 -3.45 15.04
N ARG A 149 -9.36 -3.64 15.15
CA ARG A 149 -9.97 -4.49 16.17
C ARG A 149 -10.91 -5.46 15.50
N SER A 150 -10.89 -6.71 15.94
CA SER A 150 -11.94 -7.66 15.59
C SER A 150 -13.24 -7.27 16.29
N VAL A 151 -14.33 -7.87 15.83
CA VAL A 151 -15.57 -8.00 16.62
C VAL A 151 -15.27 -8.59 18.00
N GLU A 152 -16.09 -8.21 18.98
CA GLU A 152 -16.07 -8.85 20.29
C GLU A 152 -16.61 -10.26 20.18
N ARG A 153 -15.86 -11.19 20.77
CA ARG A 153 -16.25 -12.57 20.94
C ARG A 153 -17.28 -12.64 22.05
N THR A 154 -18.42 -13.23 21.73
CA THR A 154 -19.37 -13.66 22.76
C THR A 154 -18.88 -15.00 23.26
N LEU A 155 -18.58 -15.11 24.56
CA LEU A 155 -18.26 -16.41 25.14
C LEU A 155 -19.47 -17.34 24.96
N PRO A 156 -19.26 -18.59 24.55
CA PRO A 156 -20.33 -19.60 24.56
C PRO A 156 -20.82 -19.88 25.99
#